data_AF-A0A0J5FPR0-F1
#
_entry.id   AF-A0A0J5FPR0-F1
#
_cell.length_a   1.000
_cell.length_b   1.000
_cell.length_c   1.000
_cell.angle_alpha   90.00
_cell.angle_beta   90.00
_cell.angle_gamma   90.00
#
_symmetry.space_group_name_H-M   'P 1'
#
loop_
_entity.id
_entity.type
_entity.pdbx_description
1 polymer ?
#
loop_
_entity_poly.entity_id
_entity_poly.type
_entity_poly.pdbx_seq_one_letter_code
_entity_poly.pdbx_strand_id
1 'polypeptide(L)'
;MKNLRYYREGFYTFEDIYHGRNRLNVCGHSGYYENGFMLCLDENGHYIGKTAQGLYEILTPHYARAFHYIRLLLCNSADGDNNSFAYKFSLLCPTSYIESYLGNVRTRRITYDIMQEKFSFNVNPANPRVMNSIFQVGFVSRINSPGFPESMRTDFYQNLATSLHNIESYEPLDPNTPHHPVWFYNGTRITDERQVY
;
A
#
# COMPACT_ATOMS: atom_id res chain seq x y z
N MET A 1 -8.97 -6.61 -7.62
CA MET A 1 -8.70 -6.31 -6.18
C MET A 1 -9.97 -6.51 -5.37
N LYS A 2 -9.86 -6.88 -4.08
CA LYS A 2 -10.96 -7.09 -3.13
C LYS A 2 -10.59 -6.61 -1.72
N ASN A 3 -11.55 -6.58 -0.80
CA ASN A 3 -11.34 -6.32 0.63
C ASN A 3 -10.59 -5.01 0.94
N LEU A 4 -10.97 -3.91 0.25
CA LEU A 4 -10.45 -2.58 0.57
C LEU A 4 -10.90 -2.19 1.98
N ARG A 5 -9.94 -1.86 2.85
CA ARG A 5 -10.22 -1.49 4.24
C ARG A 5 -9.38 -0.30 4.69
N TYR A 6 -10.03 0.69 5.26
CA TYR A 6 -9.38 1.81 5.91
C TYR A 6 -9.15 1.55 7.40
N TYR A 7 -8.04 2.06 7.91
CA TYR A 7 -7.64 2.03 9.31
C TYR A 7 -7.57 3.45 9.84
N ARG A 8 -8.01 3.66 11.08
CA ARG A 8 -8.03 5.00 11.71
C ARG A 8 -6.63 5.59 11.84
N GLU A 9 -5.63 4.74 11.80
CA GLU A 9 -4.21 5.05 11.76
C GLU A 9 -3.75 5.57 10.39
N GLY A 10 -4.64 6.07 9.52
CA GLY A 10 -4.22 6.80 8.32
C GLY A 10 -3.58 5.93 7.25
N PHE A 11 -3.97 4.67 7.15
CA PHE A 11 -3.54 3.77 6.08
C PHE A 11 -4.71 2.90 5.64
N TYR A 12 -4.58 2.26 4.48
CA TYR A 12 -5.56 1.30 4.01
C TYR A 12 -4.90 0.04 3.49
N THR A 13 -5.64 -1.05 3.48
CA THR A 13 -5.25 -2.30 2.85
C THR A 13 -6.20 -2.67 1.73
N PHE A 14 -5.70 -3.47 0.79
CA PHE A 14 -6.54 -4.18 -0.16
C PHE A 14 -5.84 -5.46 -0.61
N GLU A 15 -6.61 -6.37 -1.18
CA GLU A 15 -6.10 -7.64 -1.70
C GLU A 15 -6.11 -7.64 -3.23
N ASP A 16 -5.05 -8.18 -3.83
CA ASP A 16 -4.99 -8.51 -5.25
C ASP A 16 -4.36 -9.89 -5.47
N ILE A 17 -4.11 -10.24 -6.74
CA ILE A 17 -3.49 -11.51 -7.12
C ILE A 17 -2.09 -11.23 -7.66
N TYR A 18 -1.11 -11.94 -7.13
CA TYR A 18 0.28 -11.92 -7.59
C TYR A 18 0.74 -13.38 -7.76
N HIS A 19 1.18 -13.75 -8.96
CA HIS A 19 1.54 -15.13 -9.33
C HIS A 19 0.49 -16.17 -8.92
N GLY A 20 -0.78 -15.87 -9.19
CA GLY A 20 -1.90 -16.77 -8.88
C GLY A 20 -2.24 -16.90 -7.39
N ARG A 21 -1.57 -16.17 -6.49
CA ARG A 21 -1.83 -16.17 -5.05
C ARG A 21 -2.37 -14.83 -4.57
N ASN A 22 -3.17 -14.84 -3.51
CA ASN A 22 -3.62 -13.59 -2.89
C ASN A 22 -2.40 -12.84 -2.32
N ARG A 23 -2.33 -11.53 -2.59
CA ARG A 23 -1.37 -10.60 -2.02
C ARG A 23 -2.08 -9.51 -1.24
N LEU A 24 -1.57 -9.20 -0.06
CA LEU A 24 -2.02 -8.07 0.74
C LEU A 24 -1.20 -6.83 0.35
N ASN A 25 -1.88 -5.73 0.03
CA ASN A 25 -1.25 -4.44 -0.24
C ASN A 25 -1.53 -3.52 0.93
N VAL A 26 -0.49 -2.92 1.51
CA VAL A 26 -0.58 -1.97 2.62
C VAL A 26 -0.17 -0.59 2.08
N CYS A 27 -1.12 0.35 2.04
CA CYS A 27 -0.94 1.69 1.49
C CYS A 27 -0.98 2.74 2.59
N GLY A 28 0.07 3.53 2.71
CA GLY A 28 0.14 4.58 3.70
C GLY A 28 1.28 5.56 3.42
N HIS A 29 1.49 6.48 4.35
CA HIS A 29 2.61 7.38 4.33
C HIS A 29 3.66 6.93 5.34
N SER A 30 4.90 6.85 4.89
CA SER A 30 6.05 6.52 5.73
C SER A 30 7.09 7.63 5.71
N GLY A 31 7.83 7.70 6.80
CA GLY A 31 8.89 8.66 7.02
C GLY A 31 9.91 8.09 8.00
N TYR A 32 11.02 8.80 8.16
CA TYR A 32 11.98 8.52 9.21
C TYR A 32 11.55 9.27 10.47
N TYR A 33 11.40 8.57 11.60
CA TYR A 33 11.04 9.18 12.88
C TYR A 33 11.88 8.59 14.00
N GLU A 34 12.58 9.46 14.74
CA GLU A 34 13.49 9.18 15.86
C GLU A 34 14.52 8.06 15.60
N ASN A 35 14.10 6.79 15.67
CA ASN A 35 14.95 5.60 15.66
C ASN A 35 14.72 4.65 14.48
N GLY A 36 14.06 5.12 13.41
CA GLY A 36 13.98 4.38 12.15
C GLY A 36 12.79 4.76 11.27
N PHE A 37 12.59 3.98 10.21
CA PHE A 37 11.44 4.14 9.32
C PHE A 37 10.16 3.63 9.98
N MET A 38 9.11 4.43 9.91
CA MET A 38 7.80 4.15 10.47
C MET A 38 6.71 4.50 9.46
N LEU A 39 5.52 3.93 9.64
CA LEU A 39 4.31 4.54 9.10
C LEU A 39 4.14 5.86 9.87
N CYS A 40 4.34 6.99 9.19
CA CYS A 40 4.56 8.26 9.86
C CYS A 40 3.37 9.17 9.80
N LEU A 41 2.57 9.21 8.75
CA LEU A 41 1.60 10.30 8.60
C LEU A 41 0.17 9.79 8.48
N ASP A 42 -0.74 10.39 9.25
CA ASP A 42 -2.17 10.32 8.96
C ASP A 42 -2.54 11.18 7.74
N GLU A 43 -3.82 11.23 7.40
CA GLU A 43 -4.33 12.03 6.29
C GLU A 43 -4.13 13.56 6.46
N ASN A 44 -3.94 14.02 7.70
CA ASN A 44 -3.74 15.42 8.06
C ASN A 44 -2.25 15.78 8.18
N GLY A 45 -1.35 14.82 7.94
CA GLY A 45 0.09 14.99 8.08
C GLY A 45 0.58 14.94 9.53
N HIS A 46 -0.22 14.45 10.47
CA HIS A 46 0.23 14.24 11.84
C HIS A 46 1.06 12.97 11.97
N TYR A 47 2.07 13.02 12.85
CA TYR A 47 2.90 11.86 13.13
C TYR A 47 2.11 10.79 13.91
N ILE A 48 1.82 9.67 13.25
CA ILE A 48 1.19 8.48 13.86
C ILE A 48 2.20 7.44 14.34
N GLY A 49 3.44 7.52 13.85
CA GLY A 49 4.62 6.82 14.37
C GLY A 49 4.38 5.32 14.65
N LYS A 50 3.89 4.54 13.68
CA LYS A 50 3.73 3.10 13.86
C LYS A 50 4.97 2.35 13.39
N THR A 51 5.56 1.58 14.30
CA THR A 51 6.64 0.63 14.02
C THR A 51 6.11 -0.55 13.20
N ALA A 52 7.01 -1.38 12.68
CA ALA A 52 6.65 -2.66 12.07
C ALA A 52 5.78 -3.53 13.01
N GLN A 53 6.13 -3.56 14.31
CA GLN A 53 5.35 -4.25 15.34
C GLN A 53 3.94 -3.67 15.47
N GLY A 54 3.81 -2.34 15.55
CA GLY A 54 2.51 -1.69 15.65
C GLY A 54 1.63 -1.94 14.43
N LEU A 55 2.20 -1.92 13.22
CA LEU A 55 1.46 -2.29 12.01
C LEU A 55 1.03 -3.76 12.06
N TYR A 56 1.92 -4.66 12.46
CA TYR A 56 1.60 -6.08 12.60
C TYR A 56 0.47 -6.32 13.59
N GLU A 57 0.47 -5.66 14.75
CA GLU A 57 -0.60 -5.77 15.75
C GLU A 57 -1.95 -5.28 15.25
N ILE A 58 -1.98 -4.23 14.42
CA ILE A 58 -3.22 -3.74 13.78
C ILE A 58 -3.73 -4.74 12.73
N LEU A 59 -2.81 -5.36 11.98
CA LEU A 59 -3.15 -6.30 10.92
C LEU A 59 -3.48 -7.70 11.43
N THR A 60 -2.86 -8.15 12.53
CA THR A 60 -2.95 -9.53 13.06
C THR A 60 -4.39 -9.99 13.32
N PRO A 61 -5.28 -9.20 13.97
CA PRO A 61 -6.68 -9.58 14.19
C PRO A 61 -7.46 -9.86 12.90
N HIS A 62 -6.94 -9.40 11.76
CA HIS A 62 -7.61 -9.46 10.47
C HIS A 62 -6.90 -10.34 9.45
N TYR A 63 -5.61 -10.63 9.66
CA TYR A 63 -4.75 -11.21 8.64
C TYR A 63 -3.77 -12.27 9.14
N ALA A 64 -3.96 -12.75 10.37
CA ALA A 64 -3.00 -13.53 11.18
C ALA A 64 -2.09 -14.54 10.45
N ARG A 65 -2.47 -15.17 9.32
CA ARG A 65 -1.59 -16.10 8.56
C ARG A 65 -1.85 -16.22 7.04
N ALA A 66 -2.63 -15.34 6.40
CA ALA A 66 -3.27 -15.71 5.13
C ALA A 66 -2.50 -15.38 3.83
N PHE A 67 -1.48 -14.50 3.88
CA PHE A 67 -0.86 -13.98 2.65
C PHE A 67 0.56 -14.48 2.46
N HIS A 68 0.78 -15.13 1.33
CA HIS A 68 2.12 -15.51 0.89
C HIS A 68 2.93 -14.28 0.45
N TYR A 69 2.25 -13.27 -0.10
CA TYR A 69 2.86 -12.01 -0.52
C TYR A 69 2.22 -10.83 0.22
N ILE A 70 3.05 -9.93 0.72
CA ILE A 70 2.62 -8.65 1.28
C ILE A 70 3.43 -7.55 0.61
N ARG A 71 2.76 -6.54 0.07
CA ARG A 71 3.40 -5.37 -0.53
C ARG A 71 3.21 -4.14 0.35
N LEU A 72 4.32 -3.52 0.72
CA LEU A 72 4.38 -2.29 1.49
C LEU A 72 4.50 -1.10 0.55
N LEU A 73 3.38 -0.45 0.27
CA LEU A 73 3.29 0.75 -0.56
C LEU A 73 3.57 1.99 0.29
N LEU A 74 4.80 2.02 0.78
CA LEU A 74 5.33 2.92 1.77
C LEU A 74 6.70 3.41 1.28
N CYS A 75 6.89 4.72 1.15
CA CYS A 75 8.18 5.36 0.84
C CYS A 75 9.31 4.88 1.76
N ASN A 76 10.48 4.58 1.20
CA ASN A 76 11.68 4.21 1.96
C ASN A 76 11.48 3.03 2.93
N SER A 77 10.48 2.17 2.70
CA SER A 77 10.18 1.04 3.58
C SER A 77 11.30 0.00 3.62
N ALA A 78 12.12 -0.06 2.57
CA ALA A 78 13.30 -0.92 2.48
C ALA A 78 14.60 -0.26 2.97
N ASP A 79 14.57 1.02 3.34
CA ASP A 79 15.79 1.78 3.64
C ASP A 79 16.34 1.43 5.03
N GLY A 80 17.67 1.29 5.13
CA GLY A 80 18.38 0.86 6.32
C GLY A 80 18.62 -0.65 6.46
N ASP A 81 18.45 -1.45 5.39
CA ASP A 81 18.70 -2.91 5.36
C ASP A 81 18.09 -3.65 6.57
N ASN A 82 18.91 -4.20 7.47
CA ASN A 82 18.44 -4.93 8.67
C ASN A 82 17.75 -4.04 9.71
N ASN A 83 17.85 -2.72 9.56
CA ASN A 83 17.12 -1.74 10.37
C ASN A 83 15.85 -1.21 9.70
N SER A 84 15.63 -1.58 8.43
CA SER A 84 14.48 -1.13 7.66
C SER A 84 13.15 -1.58 8.25
N PHE A 85 12.10 -0.83 7.92
CA PHE A 85 10.74 -1.20 8.31
C PHE A 85 10.37 -2.57 7.75
N ALA A 86 10.66 -2.81 6.46
CA ALA A 86 10.33 -4.04 5.76
C ALA A 86 11.06 -5.27 6.34
N TYR A 87 12.35 -5.14 6.68
CA TYR A 87 13.09 -6.19 7.37
C TYR A 87 12.42 -6.56 8.68
N LYS A 88 12.17 -5.57 9.55
CA LYS A 88 11.55 -5.80 10.87
C LYS A 88 10.15 -6.38 10.73
N PHE A 89 9.39 -5.94 9.74
CA PHE A 89 8.05 -6.45 9.46
C PHE A 89 8.09 -7.91 8.95
N SER A 90 9.08 -8.26 8.13
CA SER A 90 9.24 -9.64 7.63
C SER A 90 9.56 -10.67 8.72
N LEU A 91 10.22 -10.25 9.81
CA LEU A 91 10.44 -11.11 10.99
C LEU A 91 9.12 -11.46 11.71
N LEU A 92 8.14 -10.55 11.65
CA LEU A 92 6.82 -10.75 12.26
C LEU A 92 5.88 -11.57 11.37
N CYS A 93 6.16 -11.59 10.06
CA CYS A 93 5.43 -12.35 9.04
C CYS A 93 6.34 -13.44 8.43
N PRO A 94 6.79 -14.45 9.21
CA PRO A 94 7.87 -15.36 8.81
C PRO A 94 7.52 -16.27 7.63
N THR A 95 6.25 -16.36 7.23
CA THR A 95 5.76 -17.17 6.11
C THR A 95 5.44 -16.35 4.86
N SER A 96 5.75 -15.05 4.87
CA SER A 96 5.36 -14.10 3.83
C SER A 96 6.58 -13.46 3.18
N TYR A 97 6.54 -13.33 1.85
CA TYR A 97 7.43 -12.46 1.10
C TYR A 97 6.93 -11.02 1.20
N ILE A 98 7.79 -10.13 1.68
CA ILE A 98 7.50 -8.70 1.84
C ILE A 98 8.15 -7.93 0.70
N GLU A 99 7.34 -7.40 -0.21
CA GLU A 99 7.75 -6.44 -1.24
C GLU A 99 7.78 -5.04 -0.62
N SER A 100 8.88 -4.32 -0.79
CA SER A 100 9.09 -2.98 -0.23
C SER A 100 9.93 -2.12 -1.19
N TYR A 101 10.15 -0.85 -0.87
CA TYR A 101 10.78 0.08 -1.81
C TYR A 101 11.84 0.97 -1.16
N LEU A 102 12.93 1.18 -1.89
CA LEU A 102 13.88 2.26 -1.63
C LEU A 102 13.40 3.54 -2.31
N GLY A 103 13.53 4.68 -1.64
CA GLY A 103 13.10 5.98 -2.16
C GLY A 103 11.61 6.26 -2.01
N ASN A 104 11.19 7.40 -2.55
CA ASN A 104 9.80 7.84 -2.50
C ASN A 104 8.92 6.95 -3.37
N VAL A 105 7.86 6.36 -2.81
CA VAL A 105 6.81 5.71 -3.58
C VAL A 105 5.71 6.73 -3.82
N ARG A 106 5.52 7.16 -5.07
CA ARG A 106 4.36 7.98 -5.46
C ARG A 106 3.29 7.07 -6.04
N THR A 107 2.05 7.54 -6.02
CA THR A 107 0.89 6.73 -6.38
C THR A 107 0.02 7.44 -7.42
N ARG A 108 -0.71 6.68 -8.24
CA ARG A 108 -1.66 7.24 -9.21
C ARG A 108 -2.79 7.92 -8.43
N ARG A 109 -3.11 9.16 -8.79
CA ARG A 109 -4.29 9.83 -8.26
C ARG A 109 -5.51 9.39 -9.06
N ILE A 110 -6.12 8.27 -8.65
CA ILE A 110 -7.49 7.97 -9.09
C ILE A 110 -8.41 8.86 -8.26
N THR A 111 -9.10 9.77 -8.92
CA THR A 111 -10.06 10.67 -8.27
C THR A 111 -11.43 10.17 -8.68
N TYR A 112 -12.22 9.67 -7.73
CA TYR A 112 -13.63 9.40 -8.00
C TYR A 112 -14.35 10.73 -8.10
N ASP A 113 -14.86 11.05 -9.29
CA ASP A 113 -15.78 12.16 -9.48
C ASP A 113 -17.13 11.73 -8.93
N ILE A 114 -17.43 12.23 -7.74
CA ILE A 114 -18.65 11.94 -7.00
C ILE A 114 -19.90 12.47 -7.74
N MET A 115 -19.77 13.56 -8.50
CA MET A 115 -20.89 14.15 -9.24
C MET A 115 -21.21 13.41 -10.52
N GLN A 116 -20.22 12.74 -11.10
CA GLN A 116 -20.37 11.97 -12.34
C GLN A 116 -20.38 10.46 -12.12
N GLU A 117 -20.25 9.99 -10.87
CA GLU A 117 -20.13 8.57 -10.49
C GLU A 117 -19.05 7.83 -11.30
N LYS A 118 -17.97 8.53 -11.65
CA LYS A 118 -16.93 8.02 -12.55
C LYS A 118 -15.56 8.15 -11.93
N PHE A 119 -14.74 7.12 -12.12
CA PHE A 119 -13.31 7.25 -11.86
C PHE A 119 -12.67 8.13 -12.93
N SER A 120 -12.13 9.27 -12.52
CA SER A 120 -11.26 10.09 -13.36
C SER A 120 -9.80 9.69 -13.12
N PHE A 121 -9.11 9.37 -14.21
CA PHE A 121 -7.70 9.04 -14.20
C PHE A 121 -6.92 10.29 -14.60
N ASN A 122 -6.39 11.02 -13.62
CA ASN A 122 -5.60 12.20 -13.92
C ASN A 122 -4.16 11.76 -14.25
N VAL A 123 -3.89 11.53 -15.54
CA VAL A 123 -2.55 11.24 -16.06
C VAL A 123 -1.92 12.57 -16.43
N ASN A 124 -0.93 13.06 -15.68
CA ASN A 124 -0.14 14.21 -16.11
C ASN A 124 0.90 13.73 -17.12
N PRO A 125 0.82 14.12 -18.41
CA PRO A 125 1.77 13.65 -19.42
C PRO A 125 3.19 14.21 -19.22
N ALA A 126 3.32 15.36 -18.55
CA ALA A 126 4.61 16.01 -18.27
C ALA A 126 5.31 15.45 -17.02
N ASN A 127 4.64 14.59 -16.26
CA ASN A 127 5.19 13.92 -15.08
C ASN A 127 4.51 12.56 -14.94
N PRO A 128 4.89 11.56 -15.77
CA PRO A 128 4.28 10.24 -15.76
C PRO A 128 4.53 9.60 -14.39
N ARG A 129 3.54 9.70 -13.50
CA ARG A 129 3.66 9.21 -12.13
C ARG A 129 3.41 7.73 -12.10
N VAL A 130 4.26 7.11 -11.34
CA VAL A 130 4.40 5.68 -11.27
C VAL A 130 3.57 5.07 -10.15
N MET A 131 3.07 3.87 -10.37
CA MET A 131 1.77 3.48 -9.85
C MET A 131 1.84 2.16 -9.09
N ASN A 132 1.54 2.18 -7.79
CA ASN A 132 1.22 0.94 -7.09
C ASN A 132 0.11 1.08 -6.02
N SER A 133 -0.39 2.28 -5.69
CA SER A 133 -1.62 2.45 -4.90
C SER A 133 -2.76 2.99 -5.77
N ILE A 134 -3.96 2.46 -5.56
CA ILE A 134 -5.14 2.72 -6.39
C ILE A 134 -5.82 4.02 -5.95
N PHE A 135 -5.83 4.33 -4.65
CA PHE A 135 -6.44 5.57 -4.12
C PHE A 135 -5.46 6.39 -3.29
N GLN A 136 -5.68 7.71 -3.25
CA GLN A 136 -5.05 8.55 -2.24
C GLN A 136 -5.58 8.16 -0.85
N VAL A 137 -4.69 8.04 0.14
CA VAL A 137 -5.06 7.73 1.52
C VAL A 137 -6.16 8.65 2.03
N GLY A 138 -6.03 9.97 1.82
CA GLY A 138 -7.05 10.95 2.23
C GLY A 138 -8.40 10.82 1.50
N PHE A 139 -8.43 10.28 0.27
CA PHE A 139 -9.70 9.94 -0.38
C PHE A 139 -10.37 8.76 0.32
N VAL A 140 -9.60 7.68 0.55
CA VAL A 140 -10.10 6.48 1.25
C VAL A 140 -10.54 6.81 2.68
N SER A 141 -9.84 7.69 3.37
CA SER A 141 -10.29 8.17 4.68
C SER A 141 -11.62 8.91 4.59
N ARG A 142 -11.74 9.88 3.68
CA ARG A 142 -12.95 10.70 3.50
C ARG A 142 -14.20 9.85 3.27
N ILE A 143 -14.14 8.85 2.38
CA ILE A 143 -15.30 7.98 2.11
C ILE A 143 -15.69 7.11 3.32
N ASN A 144 -14.75 6.87 4.24
CA ASN A 144 -14.96 6.09 5.46
C ASN A 144 -15.25 6.98 6.69
N SER A 145 -15.32 8.31 6.52
CA SER A 145 -15.57 9.25 7.61
C SER A 145 -17.05 9.27 8.04
N PRO A 146 -17.35 9.49 9.33
CA PRO A 146 -18.73 9.71 9.77
C PRO A 146 -19.36 10.89 9.05
N GLY A 147 -20.56 10.72 8.50
CA GLY A 147 -21.28 11.77 7.78
C GLY A 147 -21.01 11.82 6.27
N PHE A 148 -20.14 10.96 5.73
CA PHE A 148 -20.04 10.79 4.28
C PHE A 148 -21.34 10.14 3.73
N PRO A 149 -21.90 10.59 2.60
CA PRO A 149 -23.16 10.07 2.10
C PRO A 149 -23.12 8.55 1.81
N GLU A 150 -24.06 7.80 2.39
CA GLU A 150 -24.08 6.33 2.29
C GLU A 150 -24.22 5.82 0.85
N SER A 151 -25.06 6.49 0.05
CA SER A 151 -25.27 6.15 -1.36
C SER A 151 -23.96 6.23 -2.12
N MET A 152 -23.25 7.36 -2.01
CA MET A 152 -21.96 7.56 -2.67
C MET A 152 -20.90 6.56 -2.21
N ARG A 153 -20.91 6.17 -0.93
CA ARG A 153 -20.01 5.14 -0.40
C ARG A 153 -20.33 3.78 -1.00
N THR A 154 -21.61 3.42 -1.07
CA THR A 154 -22.08 2.17 -1.66
C THR A 154 -21.75 2.12 -3.15
N ASP A 155 -22.03 3.19 -3.89
CA ASP A 155 -21.72 3.30 -5.32
C ASP A 155 -20.22 3.19 -5.55
N PHE A 156 -19.39 3.84 -4.71
CA PHE A 156 -17.95 3.68 -4.77
C PHE A 156 -17.53 2.21 -4.61
N TYR A 157 -17.99 1.50 -3.57
CA TYR A 157 -17.60 0.11 -3.34
C TYR A 157 -18.17 -0.86 -4.39
N GLN A 158 -19.34 -0.57 -4.96
CA GLN A 158 -19.92 -1.33 -6.07
C GLN A 158 -19.13 -1.12 -7.36
N ASN A 159 -18.85 0.13 -7.72
CA ASN A 159 -18.04 0.50 -8.89
C ASN A 159 -16.60 0.03 -8.75
N LEU A 160 -16.09 -0.04 -7.53
CA LEU A 160 -14.80 -0.62 -7.22
C LEU A 160 -14.78 -2.10 -7.64
N ALA A 161 -15.77 -2.88 -7.18
CA ALA A 161 -15.87 -4.30 -7.50
C ALA A 161 -15.94 -4.57 -9.01
N THR A 162 -16.61 -3.70 -9.78
CA THR A 162 -16.79 -3.85 -11.24
C THR A 162 -15.62 -3.33 -12.08
N SER A 163 -15.02 -2.19 -11.70
CA SER A 163 -13.96 -1.53 -12.49
C SER A 163 -12.59 -2.20 -12.36
N LEU A 164 -12.37 -2.99 -11.31
CA LEU A 164 -11.07 -3.57 -10.98
C LEU A 164 -10.72 -4.86 -11.74
N HIS A 165 -11.60 -5.38 -12.59
CA HIS A 165 -11.23 -6.47 -13.50
C HIS A 165 -10.16 -6.06 -14.52
N ASN A 166 -9.96 -4.75 -14.75
CA ASN A 166 -9.06 -4.21 -15.77
C ASN A 166 -7.79 -3.54 -15.22
N ILE A 167 -7.58 -3.53 -13.90
CA ILE A 167 -6.37 -2.95 -13.31
C ILE A 167 -5.39 -4.09 -13.02
N GLU A 168 -4.63 -4.47 -14.04
CA GLU A 168 -3.39 -5.22 -13.84
C GLU A 168 -2.41 -4.30 -13.11
N SER A 169 -2.10 -4.62 -11.86
CA SER A 169 -1.34 -3.78 -10.92
C SER A 169 0.17 -3.81 -11.17
N TYR A 170 0.57 -3.63 -12.44
CA TYR A 170 1.98 -3.49 -12.81
C TYR A 170 2.16 -2.71 -14.12
N GLU A 171 2.21 -1.39 -14.04
CA GLU A 171 2.87 -0.59 -15.08
C GLU A 171 4.33 -0.35 -14.63
N PRO A 172 5.33 -0.58 -15.50
CA PRO A 172 6.73 -0.41 -15.16
C PRO A 172 7.03 1.03 -14.77
N LEU A 173 7.95 1.16 -13.82
CA LEU A 173 8.09 2.40 -13.10
C LEU A 173 8.75 3.53 -13.95
N ASP A 174 8.50 4.83 -13.70
CA ASP A 174 9.19 5.97 -14.38
C ASP A 174 10.69 5.67 -14.37
N PRO A 175 11.33 5.52 -15.54
CA PRO A 175 12.72 5.10 -15.63
C PRO A 175 13.68 6.09 -14.97
N ASN A 176 13.24 7.31 -14.66
CA ASN A 176 14.07 8.36 -14.06
C ASN A 176 14.00 8.42 -12.53
N THR A 177 13.11 7.66 -11.89
CA THR A 177 13.06 7.58 -10.44
C THR A 177 13.47 6.18 -10.00
N PRO A 178 14.67 5.99 -9.39
CA PRO A 178 15.15 4.67 -9.00
C PRO A 178 14.21 4.07 -7.94
N HIS A 179 13.42 3.09 -8.38
CA HIS A 179 12.51 2.33 -7.56
C HIS A 179 12.84 0.86 -7.76
N HIS A 180 13.78 0.36 -6.99
CA HIS A 180 14.06 -1.06 -6.96
C HIS A 180 13.18 -1.68 -5.88
N PRO A 181 12.21 -2.55 -6.24
CA PRO A 181 11.54 -3.35 -5.23
C PRO A 181 12.61 -4.14 -4.49
N VAL A 182 12.53 -4.14 -3.16
CA VAL A 182 13.37 -4.94 -2.30
C VAL A 182 12.48 -5.94 -1.60
N TRP A 183 12.87 -7.20 -1.72
CA TRP A 183 12.13 -8.31 -1.15
C TRP A 183 12.79 -8.77 0.15
N PHE A 184 11.97 -9.05 1.15
CA PHE A 184 12.39 -9.68 2.40
C PHE A 184 11.56 -10.92 2.68
N TYR A 185 12.20 -11.96 3.20
CA TYR A 185 11.54 -13.17 3.70
C TYR A 185 12.16 -13.56 5.03
N ASN A 186 11.36 -13.59 6.10
CA ASN A 186 11.79 -13.99 7.44
C ASN A 186 13.10 -13.30 7.88
N GLY A 187 13.19 -11.98 7.74
CA GLY A 187 14.39 -11.20 8.08
C GLY A 187 15.58 -11.42 7.16
N THR A 188 15.38 -11.93 5.95
CA THR A 188 16.45 -12.07 4.96
C THR A 188 16.10 -11.27 3.71
N ARG A 189 16.99 -10.38 3.29
CA ARG A 189 16.86 -9.70 1.99
C ARG A 189 17.05 -10.71 0.87
N ILE A 190 16.07 -10.82 -0.01
CA ILE A 190 16.14 -11.69 -1.18
C ILE A 190 16.93 -10.97 -2.27
N THR A 191 18.00 -11.61 -2.73
CA THR A 191 18.88 -11.10 -3.79
C THR A 191 18.68 -11.82 -5.12
N ASP A 192 18.12 -13.03 -5.08
CA ASP A 192 17.71 -13.79 -6.26
C ASP A 192 16.18 -13.81 -6.32
N GLU A 193 15.62 -12.95 -7.17
CA GLU A 193 14.17 -12.80 -7.30
C GLU A 193 13.48 -14.12 -7.71
N ARG A 194 14.20 -15.09 -8.30
CA ARG A 194 13.66 -16.42 -8.60
C ARG A 194 13.11 -17.16 -7.38
N GLN A 195 13.54 -16.78 -6.17
CA GLN A 195 13.03 -17.33 -4.91
C GLN A 195 11.61 -16.83 -4.58
N VAL A 196 11.18 -15.71 -5.17
CA VAL A 196 9.88 -15.07 -4.93
C VAL A 196 8.78 -15.71 -5.79
N TYR A 197 9.12 -16.38 -6.89
CA TYR A 197 8.18 -16.94 -7.88
C TYR A 197 7.80 -18.41 -7.59
#